data_AF-A0A5F9CLF8-F1
#
_entry.id   AF-A0A5F9CLF8-F1
#
_cell.length_a   1.000
_cell.length_b   1.000
_cell.length_c   1.000
_cell.angle_alpha   90.00
_cell.angle_beta   90.00
_cell.angle_gamma   90.00
#
_symmetry.space_group_name_H-M   'P 1'
#
loop_
_entity.id
_entity.type
_entity.pdbx_description
1 polymer ?
#
loop_
_entity_poly.entity_id
_entity_poly.type
_entity_poly.pdbx_seq_one_letter_code
_entity_poly.pdbx_strand_id
1 'polypeptide(L)' 'MDNSNIVAMFEMMDSAGRGAISFVQYKEALKTLGLCTADEVLKGEGHIVTLDQFRDEVCIRPASLQAFARKF' A
#
# COMPACT_ATOMS: atom_id res chain seq x y z
N MET A 1 9.68 -4.56 -11.22
CA MET A 1 9.36 -3.35 -10.43
C MET A 1 10.56 -3.09 -9.54
N ASP A 2 11.16 -1.92 -9.65
CA ASP A 2 12.37 -1.58 -8.89
C ASP A 2 12.05 -1.54 -7.40
N ASN A 3 12.86 -2.22 -6.58
CA ASN A 3 12.65 -2.23 -5.12
C ASN A 3 12.59 -0.81 -4.55
N SER A 4 13.35 0.13 -5.12
CA SER A 4 13.34 1.55 -4.73
C SER A 4 12.01 2.26 -4.91
N ASN A 5 11.22 1.91 -5.94
CA ASN A 5 9.90 2.51 -6.16
C ASN A 5 8.90 2.04 -5.09
N ILE A 6 8.97 0.76 -4.73
CA ILE A 6 8.09 0.17 -3.71
C ILE A 6 8.39 0.75 -2.33
N VAL A 7 9.68 0.94 -1.99
CA VAL A 7 10.08 1.59 -0.73
C VAL A 7 9.56 3.03 -0.67
N ALA A 8 9.74 3.82 -1.74
CA ALA A 8 9.27 5.21 -1.78
C ALA A 8 7.74 5.30 -1.61
N MET A 9 6.98 4.41 -2.25
CA MET A 9 5.51 4.36 -2.09
C MET A 9 5.11 4.02 -0.66
N PHE A 10 5.82 3.10 -0.02
CA PHE A 10 5.57 2.74 1.37
C PHE A 10 5.89 3.89 2.33
N GLU A 11 7.02 4.57 2.13
CA GLU A 11 7.41 5.75 2.92
C GLU A 11 6.41 6.90 2.78
N MET A 12 5.81 7.09 1.60
CA MET A 12 4.74 8.08 1.43
C MET A 12 3.49 7.76 2.26
N MET A 13 3.18 6.47 2.47
CA MET A 13 2.04 6.01 3.26
C MET A 13 2.38 5.97 4.76
N ASP A 14 3.64 5.73 5.10
CA ASP A 14 4.18 5.79 6.46
C ASP A 14 4.55 7.22 6.86
N SER A 15 3.54 8.08 6.91
CA SER A 15 3.72 9.48 7.37
C SER A 15 4.25 9.58 8.80
N ALA A 16 4.22 8.49 9.57
CA ALA A 16 4.75 8.39 10.91
C ALA A 16 6.22 7.95 10.96
N GLY A 17 6.80 7.49 9.84
CA GLY A 17 8.20 7.04 9.74
C GLY A 17 8.52 5.84 10.64
N ARG A 18 7.54 4.97 10.91
CA ARG A 18 7.68 3.81 11.80
C ARG A 18 8.20 2.56 11.09
N GLY A 19 8.40 2.60 9.78
CA GLY A 19 8.68 1.44 8.93
C GLY A 19 7.48 0.50 8.80
N ALA A 20 6.28 0.96 9.17
CA ALA A 20 5.09 0.15 9.31
C ALA A 20 3.84 1.03 9.19
N ILE A 21 2.92 0.67 8.28
CA ILE A 21 1.66 1.41 8.11
C ILE A 21 0.51 0.63 8.70
N SER A 22 -0.43 1.34 9.33
CA SER A 22 -1.66 0.71 9.78
C SER A 22 -2.54 0.37 8.58
N PHE A 23 -3.30 -0.71 8.68
CA PHE A 23 -4.30 -1.08 7.69
C PHE A 23 -5.26 0.08 7.33
N VAL A 24 -5.57 0.94 8.30
CA VAL A 24 -6.38 2.16 8.07
C VAL A 24 -5.66 3.12 7.10
N GLN A 25 -4.36 3.36 7.28
CA GLN A 25 -3.58 4.22 6.38
C GLN A 25 -3.47 3.61 4.99
N TYR A 26 -3.26 2.29 4.92
CA TYR A 26 -3.23 1.56 3.66
C TYR A 26 -4.55 1.71 2.89
N LYS A 27 -5.68 1.51 3.57
CA LYS A 27 -7.02 1.68 2.98
C LYS A 27 -7.31 3.11 2.54
N GLU A 28 -6.95 4.10 3.35
CA GLU A 28 -7.15 5.51 3.02
C GLU A 28 -6.32 5.94 1.79
N ALA A 29 -5.09 5.42 1.65
CA ALA A 29 -4.29 5.64 0.45
C ALA A 29 -4.94 4.99 -0.78
N LEU A 30 -5.36 3.72 -0.70
CA LEU A 30 -6.08 3.05 -1.79
C LEU A 30 -7.38 3.79 -2.17
N LYS A 31 -8.10 4.31 -1.19
CA LYS A 31 -9.34 5.07 -1.38
C LYS A 31 -9.09 6.41 -2.07
N THR A 32 -8.04 7.14 -1.67
CA THR A 32 -7.59 8.39 -2.31
C THR A 32 -7.32 8.20 -3.80
N LEU A 33 -6.92 6.99 -4.20
CA LEU A 33 -6.57 6.65 -5.57
C LEU A 33 -7.71 6.05 -6.37
N GLY A 34 -8.85 5.78 -5.73
CA GLY A 34 -9.97 5.05 -6.33
C GLY A 34 -9.66 3.57 -6.60
N LEU A 35 -8.63 3.01 -5.97
CA LEU A 35 -8.21 1.61 -6.11
C LEU A 35 -8.87 0.70 -5.07
N CYS A 36 -9.53 1.27 -4.07
CA CYS A 36 -10.26 0.52 -3.05
C CYS A 36 -11.60 0.04 -3.64
N THR A 37 -11.64 -1.17 -4.19
CA THR A 37 -12.91 -1.84 -4.52
C THR A 37 -13.62 -2.26 -3.25
N ALA A 38 -14.87 -1.80 -3.08
CA ALA A 38 -15.67 -1.98 -1.87
C ALA A 38 -15.88 -3.45 -1.43
N ASP A 39 -15.59 -4.40 -2.31
CA ASP A 39 -15.74 -5.85 -2.10
C ASP A 39 -14.44 -6.54 -1.64
N GLU A 40 -13.29 -5.89 -1.80
CA GLU A 40 -12.05 -6.35 -1.17
C GLU A 40 -12.06 -5.91 0.30
N VAL A 41 -12.88 -6.61 1.09
CA VAL A 41 -12.69 -6.71 2.52
C VAL A 41 -11.37 -7.45 2.71
N LEU A 42 -10.27 -6.71 2.59
CA LEU A 42 -8.99 -7.11 3.15
C LEU A 42 -9.26 -7.34 4.64
N LYS A 43 -9.48 -8.62 4.99
CA LYS A 43 -9.77 -9.09 6.34
C LYS A 43 -8.50 -8.91 7.17
N GLY A 44 -8.28 -7.68 7.60
CA GLY A 44 -7.11 -7.27 8.35
C GLY A 44 -7.50 -6.23 9.39
N GLU A 45 -8.52 -6.52 10.21
CA GLU A 45 -8.79 -5.72 11.39
C GLU A 45 -7.59 -5.80 12.34
N GLY A 46 -6.75 -4.75 12.32
CA GLY A 46 -5.58 -4.64 13.20
C GLY A 46 -4.24 -5.12 12.62
N HIS A 47 -4.18 -5.49 11.34
CA HIS A 47 -2.90 -5.91 10.75
C HIS A 47 -2.03 -4.68 10.42
N ILE A 48 -0.79 -4.69 10.92
CA ILE A 48 0.22 -3.72 10.53
C ILE A 48 0.82 -4.22 9.22
N VAL A 49 0.77 -3.40 8.17
CA VAL A 49 1.40 -3.73 6.89
C VAL A 49 2.85 -3.28 6.97
N THR A 50 3.76 -4.25 6.99
CA THR A 50 5.21 -3.97 6.88
C THR A 50 5.59 -3.80 5.42
N LEU A 51 6.75 -3.20 5.17
CA LEU A 51 7.28 -3.04 3.81
C LEU A 51 7.37 -4.39 3.07
N ASP A 52 7.70 -5.47 3.76
CA ASP A 52 7.80 -6.80 3.16
C ASP A 52 6.43 -7.34 2.70
N GLN A 53 5.41 -7.21 3.55
CA GLN A 53 4.03 -7.57 3.18
C GLN A 53 3.49 -6.68 2.06
N PHE A 54 3.80 -5.38 2.10
CA PHE A 54 3.45 -4.45 1.04
C PHE A 54 4.10 -4.84 -0.27
N ARG A 55 5.39 -5.24 -0.26
CA ARG A 55 6.09 -5.73 -1.46
C ARG A 55 5.46 -6.98 -2.03
N ASP A 56 5.09 -7.95 -1.20
CA ASP A 56 4.44 -9.18 -1.64
C ASP A 56 3.08 -8.88 -2.27
N GLU A 57 2.29 -8.01 -1.64
CA GLU A 57 0.97 -7.62 -2.13
C GLU A 57 1.04 -6.79 -3.43
N VAL A 58 2.03 -5.89 -3.56
CA VAL A 58 2.34 -5.17 -4.79
C VAL A 58 2.79 -6.13 -5.89
N CYS A 59 3.54 -7.18 -5.55
CA CYS A 59 3.98 -8.20 -6.49
C CYS A 59 2.80 -9.04 -7.00
N ILE A 60 1.81 -9.32 -6.15
CA ILE A 60 0.59 -10.06 -6.51
C ILE A 60 -0.38 -9.17 -7.31
N ARG A 61 -0.50 -7.88 -6.97
CA ARG A 61 -1.41 -6.91 -7.63
C ARG A 61 -0.66 -5.74 -8.30
N PRO A 62 0.18 -6.02 -9.32
CA PRO A 62 1.07 -5.03 -9.90
C PRO A 62 0.34 -3.92 -10.67
N ALA A 63 -0.87 -4.17 -11.19
CA ALA A 63 -1.58 -3.22 -12.03
C ALA A 63 -2.11 -2.00 -11.24
N SER A 64 -2.79 -2.25 -10.12
CA SER A 64 -3.37 -1.19 -9.29
C SER A 64 -2.29 -0.38 -8.57
N LEU A 65 -1.26 -1.05 -8.05
CA LEU A 65 -0.19 -0.38 -7.30
C LEU A 65 0.83 0.30 -8.23
N GLN A 66 1.07 -0.17 -9.46
CA GLN A 66 1.84 0.64 -10.43
C GLN A 66 1.11 1.93 -10.80
N ALA A 67 -0.22 1.92 -10.87
CA ALA A 67 -0.98 3.13 -11.11
C ALA A 67 -0.83 4.12 -9.94
N PHE A 68 -0.74 3.62 -8.70
CA PHE A 68 -0.37 4.42 -7.54
C PHE A 68 1.04 5.01 -7.67
N ALA A 69 2.03 4.18 -8.04
CA ALA A 69 3.43 4.57 -8.18
C ALA A 69 3.66 5.68 -9.22
N ARG A 70 2.87 5.67 -10.31
CA ARG A 70 2.98 6.66 -11.39
C ARG A 70 2.31 8.00 -11.07
N LYS A 71 1.52 8.07 -10.00
CA LYS A 71 0.71 9.25 -9.65
C LYS A 71 1.50 10.27 -8.81
N PHE A 72 2.66 9.88 -8.30
CA PHE A 72 3.58 10.68 -7.48
C PHE A 72 4.99 10.62 -8.08
#